data_AF-A0A1C4G9S1-F1
#
_entry.id   AF-A0A1C4G9S1-F1
#
_cell.length_a   1.000
_cell.length_b   1.000
_cell.length_c   1.000
_cell.angle_alpha   90.00
_cell.angle_beta   90.00
_cell.angle_gamma   90.00
#
_symmetry.space_group_name_H-M   'P 1'
#
loop_
_entity.id
_entity.type
_entity.pdbx_description
1 polymer ?
#
loop_
_entity_poly.entity_id
_entity_poly.type
_entity_poly.pdbx_seq_one_letter_code
_entity_poly.pdbx_strand_id
1 'polypeptide(L)'
;MDKQKFIELVNSKLKLIRVENDLSQDKMSEIIGLSKKTLVEIEKGRRTLTWSGAVCVVTLFEQSDTVQMTFGDDVNEIIKTIAFTHYNTNFPKTLGGKVWWRQIKELNSYQIQQNILSQHYRILDKEDRRICHSFDFDEIEQRFMEMAKTSQ
;
A
#
# COMPACT_ATOMS: atom_id res chain seq x y z
N MET A 1 7.41 0.43 5.91
CA MET A 1 7.59 -0.78 5.09
C MET A 1 8.46 -0.44 3.89
N ASP A 2 9.44 -1.28 3.53
CA ASP A 2 10.30 -1.10 2.36
C ASP A 2 9.96 -2.09 1.22
N LYS A 3 10.68 -2.00 0.09
CA LYS A 3 10.47 -2.88 -1.08
C LYS A 3 10.64 -4.36 -0.75
N GLN A 4 11.63 -4.70 0.06
CA GLN A 4 11.93 -6.09 0.38
C GLN A 4 10.83 -6.69 1.25
N LYS A 5 10.40 -5.96 2.27
CA LYS A 5 9.32 -6.39 3.15
C LYS A 5 7.99 -6.53 2.41
N PHE A 6 7.71 -5.62 1.48
CA PHE A 6 6.54 -5.72 0.62
C PHE A 6 6.56 -7.00 -0.24
N ILE A 7 7.69 -7.29 -0.90
CA ILE A 7 7.85 -8.52 -1.69
C ILE A 7 7.65 -9.77 -0.83
N GLU A 8 8.19 -9.80 0.39
CA GLU A 8 8.00 -10.92 1.32
C GLU A 8 6.53 -11.13 1.69
N LEU A 9 5.81 -10.06 2.00
CA LEU A 9 4.38 -10.12 2.29
C LEU A 9 3.61 -10.69 1.10
N VAL A 10 3.81 -10.16 -0.10
CA VAL A 10 3.12 -10.65 -1.31
C VAL A 10 3.48 -12.12 -1.58
N ASN A 11 4.75 -12.52 -1.49
CA ASN A 11 5.16 -13.91 -1.66
C ASN A 11 4.44 -14.85 -0.68
N SER A 12 4.35 -14.47 0.60
CA SER A 12 3.68 -15.28 1.63
C SER A 12 2.19 -15.47 1.37
N LYS A 13 1.57 -14.56 0.63
CA LYS A 13 0.13 -14.57 0.30
C LYS A 13 -0.18 -15.09 -1.10
N LEU A 14 0.82 -15.25 -1.97
CA LEU A 14 0.63 -15.55 -3.38
C LEU A 14 -0.27 -16.78 -3.63
N LYS A 15 -0.03 -17.87 -2.88
CA LYS A 15 -0.84 -19.09 -2.97
C LYS A 15 -2.29 -18.87 -2.50
N LEU A 16 -2.49 -18.08 -1.45
CA LEU A 16 -3.82 -17.78 -0.92
C LEU A 16 -4.61 -16.95 -1.93
N ILE A 17 -4.01 -15.88 -2.46
CA ILE A 17 -4.60 -15.03 -3.51
C ILE A 17 -5.01 -15.90 -4.70
N ARG A 18 -4.15 -16.83 -5.12
CA ARG A 18 -4.45 -17.74 -6.22
C ARG A 18 -5.67 -18.62 -5.96
N VAL A 19 -5.73 -19.24 -4.77
CA VAL A 19 -6.82 -20.16 -4.40
C VAL A 19 -8.12 -19.41 -4.21
N GLU A 20 -8.09 -18.22 -3.62
CA GLU A 20 -9.25 -17.36 -3.41
C GLU A 20 -9.91 -16.95 -4.74
N ASN A 21 -9.12 -16.79 -5.79
CA ASN A 21 -9.60 -16.47 -7.13
C ASN A 21 -9.87 -17.71 -8.01
N ASP A 22 -9.92 -18.92 -7.42
CA ASP A 22 -10.14 -20.19 -8.12
C ASP A 22 -9.18 -20.46 -9.30
N LEU A 23 -7.93 -19.99 -9.19
CA LEU A 23 -6.93 -20.11 -10.25
C LEU A 23 -6.04 -21.35 -10.07
N SER A 24 -5.80 -22.06 -11.18
CA SER A 24 -4.71 -23.03 -11.26
C SER A 24 -3.35 -22.31 -11.35
N GLN A 25 -2.25 -23.02 -11.08
CA GLN A 25 -0.90 -22.47 -11.25
C GLN A 25 -0.64 -22.07 -12.72
N ASP A 26 -1.15 -22.82 -13.70
CA ASP A 26 -1.06 -22.46 -15.11
C ASP A 26 -1.75 -21.12 -15.39
N LYS A 27 -3.04 -21.01 -15.02
CA LYS A 27 -3.85 -19.80 -15.27
C LYS A 27 -3.24 -18.58 -14.61
N MET A 28 -2.87 -18.68 -13.33
CA MET A 28 -2.26 -17.55 -12.64
C MET A 28 -0.92 -17.16 -13.27
N SER A 29 -0.09 -18.14 -13.64
CA SER A 29 1.22 -17.86 -14.25
C SER A 29 1.08 -17.09 -15.57
N GLU A 30 0.07 -17.42 -16.39
CA GLU A 30 -0.27 -16.69 -17.60
C GLU A 30 -0.71 -15.24 -17.28
N ILE A 31 -1.64 -15.07 -16.33
CA ILE A 31 -2.17 -13.75 -15.91
C ILE A 31 -1.06 -12.81 -15.43
N ILE A 32 -0.16 -13.29 -14.57
CA ILE A 32 0.89 -12.45 -13.97
C ILE A 32 2.17 -12.39 -14.82
N GLY A 33 2.21 -13.08 -15.97
CA GLY A 33 3.34 -13.06 -16.89
C GLY A 33 4.58 -13.82 -16.39
N LEU A 34 4.39 -14.91 -15.65
CA LEU A 34 5.48 -15.80 -15.20
C LEU A 34 5.37 -17.17 -15.84
N SER A 35 6.47 -17.91 -15.90
CA SER A 35 6.37 -19.35 -16.21
C SER A 35 5.71 -20.08 -15.04
N LYS A 36 4.91 -21.11 -15.33
CA LYS A 36 4.34 -22.01 -14.31
C LYS A 36 5.41 -22.52 -13.34
N LYS A 37 6.58 -22.92 -13.87
CA LYS A 37 7.71 -23.38 -13.05
C LYS A 37 8.17 -22.31 -12.07
N THR A 38 8.27 -21.06 -12.51
CA THR A 38 8.64 -19.94 -11.65
C THR A 38 7.61 -19.74 -10.55
N LEU A 39 6.32 -19.72 -10.87
CA LEU A 39 5.25 -19.57 -9.88
C LEU A 39 5.29 -20.69 -8.83
N VAL A 40 5.46 -21.95 -9.26
CA VAL A 40 5.55 -23.12 -8.36
C VAL A 40 6.73 -22.98 -7.40
N GLU A 41 7.90 -22.58 -7.87
CA GLU A 41 9.07 -22.45 -7.00
C GLU A 41 8.94 -21.27 -6.02
N ILE A 42 8.21 -20.22 -6.38
CA ILE A 42 7.85 -19.12 -5.47
C ILE A 42 6.89 -19.61 -4.39
N GLU A 43 5.82 -20.33 -4.75
CA GLU A 43 4.86 -20.88 -3.78
C GLU A 43 5.50 -21.90 -2.82
N LYS A 44 6.60 -22.55 -3.23
CA LYS A 44 7.39 -23.45 -2.39
C LYS A 44 8.42 -22.72 -1.51
N GLY A 45 8.54 -21.39 -1.61
CA GLY A 45 9.49 -20.59 -0.87
C GLY A 45 10.95 -20.71 -1.33
N ARG A 46 11.20 -21.28 -2.52
CA ARG A 46 12.56 -21.47 -3.07
C ARG A 46 13.01 -20.30 -3.93
N ARG A 47 12.07 -19.45 -4.35
CA ARG A 47 12.29 -18.21 -5.09
C ARG A 47 11.35 -17.14 -4.54
N THR A 48 11.63 -15.89 -4.89
CA THR A 48 10.80 -14.74 -4.54
C THR A 48 10.35 -14.02 -5.81
N LEU A 49 9.19 -13.36 -5.74
CA LEU A 49 8.79 -12.36 -6.73
C LEU A 49 9.84 -11.23 -6.81
N THR A 50 9.97 -10.65 -8.00
CA THR A 50 10.62 -9.35 -8.15
C THR A 50 9.71 -8.23 -7.64
N TRP A 51 10.24 -7.01 -7.47
CA TRP A 51 9.41 -5.83 -7.17
C TRP A 51 8.26 -5.67 -8.17
N SER A 52 8.55 -5.75 -9.47
CA SER A 52 7.53 -5.66 -10.52
C SER A 52 6.50 -6.80 -10.45
N GLY A 53 6.93 -8.03 -10.15
CA GLY A 53 6.03 -9.17 -9.97
C GLY A 53 5.11 -8.99 -8.76
N ALA A 54 5.63 -8.48 -7.65
CA ALA A 54 4.84 -8.19 -6.46
C ALA A 54 3.78 -7.11 -6.71
N VAL A 55 4.16 -6.01 -7.39
CA VAL A 55 3.24 -4.95 -7.81
C VAL A 55 2.16 -5.49 -8.75
N CYS A 56 2.55 -6.27 -9.77
CA CYS A 56 1.62 -6.89 -10.72
C CYS A 56 0.55 -7.72 -10.00
N VAL A 57 0.96 -8.59 -9.08
CA VAL A 57 0.05 -9.44 -8.30
C VAL A 57 -0.95 -8.60 -7.52
N VAL A 58 -0.49 -7.65 -6.70
CA VAL A 58 -1.43 -6.92 -5.83
C VAL A 58 -2.34 -5.96 -6.60
N THR A 59 -1.91 -5.45 -7.75
CA THR A 59 -2.72 -4.58 -8.61
C THR A 59 -3.77 -5.38 -9.37
N LEU A 60 -3.42 -6.55 -9.91
CA LEU A 60 -4.39 -7.40 -10.62
C LEU A 60 -5.42 -8.03 -9.67
N PHE A 61 -5.02 -8.29 -8.42
CA PHE A 61 -5.87 -8.93 -7.40
C PHE A 61 -6.24 -7.96 -6.27
N GLU A 62 -6.36 -6.65 -6.54
CA GLU A 62 -6.63 -5.63 -5.51
C GLU A 62 -7.95 -5.86 -4.75
N GLN A 63 -8.92 -6.51 -5.39
CA GLN A 63 -10.22 -6.85 -4.80
C GLN A 63 -10.22 -8.16 -4.00
N SER A 64 -9.08 -8.86 -3.96
CA SER A 64 -8.94 -10.08 -3.15
C SER A 64 -9.00 -9.73 -1.67
N ASP A 65 -9.80 -10.46 -0.90
CA ASP A 65 -9.86 -10.37 0.57
C ASP A 65 -8.47 -10.55 1.18
N THR A 66 -7.66 -11.49 0.67
CA THR A 66 -6.28 -11.67 1.12
C THR A 66 -5.44 -10.41 0.91
N VAL A 67 -5.60 -9.72 -0.22
CA VAL A 67 -4.87 -8.47 -0.51
C VAL A 67 -5.39 -7.35 0.39
N GLN A 68 -6.71 -7.17 0.50
CA GLN A 68 -7.32 -6.14 1.35
C GLN A 68 -7.00 -6.33 2.83
N MET A 69 -7.01 -7.55 3.35
CA MET A 69 -6.62 -7.83 4.74
C MET A 69 -5.13 -7.60 4.99
N THR A 70 -4.29 -7.72 3.96
CA THR A 70 -2.84 -7.51 4.08
C THR A 70 -2.45 -6.04 3.94
N PHE A 71 -3.09 -5.30 3.04
CA PHE A 71 -2.66 -3.96 2.60
C PHE A 71 -3.71 -2.86 2.78
N GLY A 72 -4.98 -3.20 3.01
CA GLY A 72 -6.08 -2.25 3.18
C GLY A 72 -6.76 -1.86 1.87
N ASP A 73 -7.43 -0.71 1.89
CA ASP A 73 -8.23 -0.17 0.77
C ASP A 73 -7.42 0.48 -0.35
N ASP A 74 -6.17 0.85 -0.10
CA ASP A 74 -5.35 1.55 -1.11
C ASP A 74 -3.93 0.97 -1.19
N VAL A 75 -3.82 -0.24 -1.75
CA VAL A 75 -2.52 -0.87 -2.05
C VAL A 75 -1.70 -0.05 -3.05
N ASN A 76 -2.37 0.73 -3.91
CA ASN A 76 -1.70 1.61 -4.87
C ASN A 76 -0.99 2.79 -4.18
N GLU A 77 -1.56 3.36 -3.11
CA GLU A 77 -0.88 4.32 -2.23
C GLU A 77 0.39 3.70 -1.66
N ILE A 78 0.30 2.49 -1.09
CA ILE A 78 1.46 1.79 -0.51
C ILE A 78 2.56 1.58 -1.55
N ILE A 79 2.22 1.10 -2.76
CA ILE A 79 3.18 0.89 -3.84
C ILE A 79 3.87 2.21 -4.21
N LYS A 80 3.10 3.30 -4.38
CA LYS A 80 3.64 4.62 -4.71
C LYS A 80 4.55 5.13 -3.60
N THR A 81 4.12 5.04 -2.34
CA THR A 81 4.92 5.45 -1.19
C THR A 81 6.26 4.73 -1.20
N ILE A 82 6.28 3.40 -1.35
CA ILE A 82 7.53 2.61 -1.41
C ILE A 82 8.38 2.97 -2.63
N ALA A 83 7.77 3.18 -3.79
CA ALA A 83 8.49 3.50 -5.03
C ALA A 83 9.15 4.89 -4.98
N PHE A 84 8.47 5.84 -4.35
CA PHE A 84 8.86 7.25 -4.30
C PHE A 84 9.45 7.70 -2.94
N THR A 85 9.71 6.80 -1.99
CA THR A 85 10.29 7.14 -0.66
C THR A 85 11.51 8.05 -0.74
N HIS A 86 12.31 7.95 -1.82
CA HIS A 86 13.52 8.76 -2.03
C HIS A 86 13.36 9.90 -3.06
N TYR A 87 12.15 10.15 -3.55
CA TYR A 87 11.84 11.15 -4.56
C TYR A 87 10.77 12.12 -4.05
N ASN A 88 11.13 13.40 -3.89
CA ASN A 88 10.19 14.48 -3.57
C ASN A 88 9.12 14.58 -4.68
N THR A 89 7.94 14.01 -4.45
CA THR A 89 6.85 14.00 -5.44
C THR A 89 5.54 14.52 -4.82
N ASN A 90 4.82 15.36 -5.57
CA ASN A 90 3.50 15.86 -5.19
C ASN A 90 2.45 14.76 -5.41
N PHE A 91 1.70 14.41 -4.36
CA PHE A 91 0.69 13.36 -4.42
C PHE A 91 -0.71 13.90 -4.82
N PRO A 92 -1.48 13.16 -5.65
CA PRO A 92 -2.84 13.53 -6.04
C PRO A 92 -3.88 13.29 -4.92
N LYS A 93 -5.12 13.79 -5.11
CA LYS A 93 -6.28 13.60 -4.19
C LYS A 93 -6.46 12.11 -3.84
N THR A 94 -6.82 11.82 -2.59
CA THR A 94 -7.14 10.44 -2.17
C THR A 94 -8.59 10.09 -2.52
N LEU A 95 -8.89 8.80 -2.70
CA LEU A 95 -10.28 8.32 -2.86
C LEU A 95 -11.00 8.15 -1.51
N GLY A 96 -10.46 8.74 -0.43
CA GLY A 96 -11.15 8.84 0.85
C GLY A 96 -11.36 7.52 1.57
N GLY A 97 -10.39 6.59 1.53
CA GLY A 97 -10.40 5.33 2.28
C GLY A 97 -10.75 5.53 3.76
N LYS A 98 -12.04 5.41 4.11
CA LYS A 98 -12.57 5.79 5.44
C LYS A 98 -12.50 4.64 6.44
N VAL A 99 -12.38 3.40 5.97
CA VAL A 99 -12.48 2.20 6.83
C VAL A 99 -11.14 1.82 7.42
N TRP A 100 -10.05 1.96 6.66
CA TRP A 100 -8.71 1.52 7.06
C TRP A 100 -7.86 2.64 7.64
N TRP A 101 -8.46 3.79 7.91
CA TRP A 101 -7.78 4.98 8.38
C TRP A 101 -8.39 5.45 9.70
N ARG A 102 -7.54 5.49 10.72
CA ARG A 102 -7.90 6.03 12.03
C ARG A 102 -7.50 7.50 12.09
N GLN A 103 -8.45 8.39 12.33
CA GLN A 103 -8.15 9.79 12.60
C GLN A 103 -7.36 9.91 13.91
N ILE A 104 -6.22 10.59 13.85
CA ILE A 104 -5.33 10.84 14.99
C ILE A 104 -5.54 12.25 15.53
N LYS A 105 -5.65 13.24 14.64
CA LYS A 105 -5.72 14.67 15.01
C LYS A 105 -6.45 15.46 13.93
N GLU A 106 -7.11 16.53 14.33
CA GLU A 106 -7.75 17.49 13.41
C GLU A 106 -7.59 18.91 13.92
N LEU A 107 -7.23 19.84 13.03
CA LEU A 107 -7.02 21.26 13.34
C LEU A 107 -7.12 22.09 12.05
N ASN A 108 -7.87 23.20 12.09
CA ASN A 108 -7.99 24.16 10.97
C ASN A 108 -8.33 23.51 9.62
N SER A 109 -9.20 22.50 9.62
CA SER A 109 -9.59 21.72 8.43
C SER A 109 -8.48 20.84 7.83
N TYR A 110 -7.42 20.58 8.58
CA TYR A 110 -6.43 19.54 8.29
C TYR A 110 -6.63 18.35 9.22
N GLN A 111 -6.37 17.14 8.72
CA GLN A 111 -6.52 15.92 9.49
C GLN A 111 -5.27 15.05 9.38
N ILE A 112 -4.75 14.57 10.52
CA ILE A 112 -3.82 13.44 10.55
C ILE A 112 -4.64 12.16 10.63
N GLN A 113 -4.37 11.23 9.73
CA GLN A 113 -4.92 9.88 9.77
C GLN A 113 -3.79 8.86 9.77
N GLN A 114 -3.98 7.74 10.46
CA GLN A 114 -3.06 6.60 10.43
C GLN A 114 -3.73 5.41 9.76
N ASN A 115 -3.04 4.81 8.81
CA ASN A 115 -3.50 3.56 8.20
C ASN A 115 -3.39 2.43 9.24
N ILE A 116 -4.50 1.74 9.49
CA ILE A 116 -4.61 0.72 10.55
C ILE A 116 -3.72 -0.50 10.26
N LEU A 117 -3.49 -0.83 8.98
CA LEU A 117 -2.73 -2.02 8.60
C LEU A 117 -1.25 -1.71 8.43
N SER A 118 -0.95 -0.74 7.56
CA SER A 118 0.43 -0.38 7.24
C SER A 118 1.07 0.55 8.26
N GLN A 119 0.31 1.08 9.22
CA GLN A 119 0.77 1.91 10.35
C GLN A 119 1.37 3.27 9.97
N HIS A 120 1.41 3.64 8.68
CA HIS A 120 1.85 4.96 8.25
C HIS A 120 0.78 6.02 8.48
N TYR A 121 1.22 7.26 8.60
CA TYR A 121 0.41 8.43 8.78
C TYR A 121 0.30 9.22 7.48
N ARG A 122 -0.82 9.90 7.29
CA ARG A 122 -1.04 10.89 6.23
C ARG A 122 -1.68 12.16 6.80
N ILE A 123 -1.42 13.30 6.16
CA ILE A 123 -2.17 14.54 6.39
C ILE A 123 -3.09 14.80 5.22
N LEU A 124 -4.36 15.08 5.50
CA LEU A 124 -5.37 15.52 4.54
C LEU A 124 -5.75 16.99 4.75
N ASP A 125 -6.12 17.68 3.67
CA ASP A 125 -6.77 18.99 3.71
C ASP A 125 -8.31 18.87 3.72
N LYS A 126 -8.99 20.03 3.74
CA LYS A 126 -10.45 20.14 3.76
C LYS A 126 -11.19 19.53 2.57
N GLU A 127 -10.48 19.19 1.49
CA GLU A 127 -11.02 18.56 0.29
C GLU A 127 -10.57 17.09 0.17
N ASP A 128 -10.16 16.47 1.29
CA ASP A 128 -9.62 15.11 1.37
C ASP A 128 -8.38 14.88 0.49
N ARG A 129 -7.62 15.95 0.19
CA ARG A 129 -6.36 15.84 -0.54
C ARG A 129 -5.22 15.51 0.40
N ARG A 130 -4.41 14.51 0.02
CA ARG A 130 -3.18 14.19 0.75
C ARG A 130 -2.13 15.26 0.51
N ILE A 131 -1.62 15.80 1.60
CA ILE A 131 -0.53 16.79 1.58
C ILE A 131 0.82 16.10 1.82
N CYS A 132 0.86 15.19 2.79
CA CYS A 132 2.06 14.41 3.08
C CYS A 132 1.71 13.06 3.74
N HIS A 133 2.68 12.16 3.80
CA HIS A 133 2.59 10.90 4.51
C HIS A 133 3.98 10.46 4.99
N SER A 134 4.05 9.74 6.11
CA SER A 134 5.30 9.17 6.64
C SER A 134 5.00 8.00 7.58
N PHE A 135 5.97 7.13 7.81
CA PHE A 135 5.90 6.15 8.90
C PHE A 135 6.33 6.76 10.25
N ASP A 136 6.94 7.95 10.23
CA ASP A 136 7.34 8.69 11.41
C ASP A 136 6.23 9.66 11.84
N PHE A 137 5.77 9.53 13.09
CA PHE A 137 4.73 10.38 13.63
C PHE A 137 5.24 11.79 13.95
N ASP A 138 6.48 11.92 14.42
CA ASP A 138 7.04 13.21 14.84
C ASP A 138 7.23 14.12 13.62
N GLU A 139 7.69 13.56 12.50
CA GLU A 139 7.78 14.25 11.21
C GLU A 139 6.41 14.76 10.75
N ILE A 140 5.38 13.94 10.90
CA ILE A 140 4.01 14.25 10.50
C ILE A 140 3.41 15.32 11.43
N GLU A 141 3.62 15.22 12.73
CA GLU A 141 3.12 16.21 13.67
C GLU A 141 3.79 17.57 13.47
N GLN A 142 5.10 17.61 13.24
CA GLN A 142 5.80 18.85 12.92
C GLN A 142 5.19 19.51 11.68
N ARG A 143 5.04 18.75 10.59
CA ARG A 143 4.47 19.26 9.34
C ARG A 143 3.02 19.72 9.49
N PHE A 144 2.23 18.99 10.28
CA PHE A 144 0.85 19.34 10.60
C PHE A 144 0.74 20.70 11.30
N MET A 145 1.61 20.95 12.28
CA MET A 145 1.63 22.21 13.02
C MET A 145 2.10 23.39 12.16
N GLU A 146 3.03 23.19 11.24
CA GLU A 146 3.43 24.21 10.26
C GLU A 146 2.23 24.65 9.42
N MET A 147 1.48 23.71 8.85
CA MET A 147 0.35 24.00 7.97
C MET A 147 -0.83 24.63 8.71
N ALA A 148 -1.10 24.19 9.93
CA ALA A 148 -2.17 24.75 10.75
C ALA A 148 -1.89 26.22 11.16
N LYS A 149 -0.62 26.63 11.26
CA LYS A 149 -0.22 28.02 11.56
C LYS A 149 -0.29 28.96 10.35
N THR A 150 -0.13 28.45 9.13
CA THR A 150 -0.13 29.28 7.90
C THR A 150 -1.53 29.63 7.39
N SER A 151 -2.59 28.99 7.92
CA SER A 151 -3.98 29.23 7.52
C SER A 151 -4.70 30.33 8.33
N GLN A 152 -3.94 31.25 8.93
CA GLN A 152 -4.45 32.37 9.73
C GLN A 152 -4.26 33.70 9.00
#